data_AF-A0A7V9CT78-F1
#
_entry.id   AF-A0A7V9CT78-F1
#
_cell.length_a   1.000
_cell.length_b   1.000
_cell.length_c   1.000
_cell.angle_alpha   90.00
_cell.angle_beta   90.00
_cell.angle_gamma   90.00
#
_symmetry.space_group_name_H-M   'P 1'
#
loop_
_entity.id
_entity.type
_entity.pdbx_description
1 polymer ?
#
loop_
_entity_poly.entity_id
_entity_poly.type
_entity_poly.pdbx_seq_one_letter_code
_entity_poly.pdbx_strand_id
1 'polypeptide(L)' 'MDWKLSLAGFLIGGLVGMTGMGGGSLMTPMLVLFFGFKPTIAIGTDIL' A
#
# COMPACT_ATOMS: atom_id res chain seq x y z
N MET A 1 -21.25 -12.97 5.23
CA MET A 1 -20.33 -11.83 5.40
C MET A 1 -20.46 -11.35 6.82
N ASP A 2 -19.49 -11.65 7.67
CA ASP A 2 -19.50 -11.22 9.06
C ASP A 2 -19.30 -9.70 9.11
N TRP A 3 -20.35 -8.95 9.47
CA TRP A 3 -20.34 -7.48 9.56
C TRP A 3 -19.20 -6.91 10.42
N LYS A 4 -18.71 -7.72 11.36
CA LYS A 4 -17.51 -7.45 12.18
C LYS A 4 -16.25 -7.29 11.33
N LEU A 5 -16.08 -8.10 10.28
CA LEU A 5 -14.93 -8.03 9.37
C LEU A 5 -14.99 -6.76 8.52
N SER A 6 -16.18 -6.37 8.06
CA SER A 6 -16.37 -5.13 7.29
C SER A 6 -16.02 -3.88 8.11
N LEU A 7 -16.47 -3.82 9.36
CA LEU A 7 -16.16 -2.69 10.26
C LEU A 7 -14.66 -2.66 10.63
N ALA A 8 -14.07 -3.83 10.91
CA ALA A 8 -12.65 -3.93 11.18
C ALA A 8 -11.81 -3.46 9.98
N GLY A 9 -12.17 -3.89 8.76
CA GLY A 9 -11.49 -3.45 7.54
C GLY A 9 -11.58 -1.94 7.30
N PHE A 10 -12.73 -1.32 7.59
CA PHE A 10 -12.90 0.12 7.47
C PHE A 10 -12.02 0.90 8.47
N LEU A 11 -12.00 0.48 9.74
CA LEU A 11 -11.19 1.13 10.77
C LEU A 11 -9.69 0.98 10.50
N ILE A 12 -9.25 -0.24 10.15
CA ILE A 12 -7.85 -0.52 9.83
C ILE A 12 -7.43 0.24 8.57
N GLY A 13 -8.25 0.21 7.52
CA GLY A 13 -7.98 0.95 6.28
C GLY A 13 -7.89 2.46 6.51
N GLY A 14 -8.77 3.02 7.35
CA GLY A 14 -8.71 4.42 7.75
C GLY A 14 -7.44 4.77 8.53
N LEU A 15 -7.08 3.96 9.52
CA LEU A 15 -5.86 4.17 10.33
C LEU A 15 -4.57 4.05 9.49
N VAL A 16 -4.50 3.05 8.62
CA VAL A 16 -3.34 2.84 7.73
C VAL A 16 -3.27 3.94 6.66
N GLY A 17 -4.41 4.37 6.12
CA GLY A 17 -4.49 5.48 5.17
C GLY A 17 -4.05 6.82 5.79
N MET A 18 -4.49 7.11 7.03
CA MET A 18 -4.11 8.34 7.75
C MET A 18 -2.63 8.35 8.16
N THR A 19 -2.04 7.19 8.44
CA THR A 19 -0.61 7.09 8.80
C THR A 19 0.33 7.13 7.60
N GLY A 20 -0.20 7.19 6.37
CA GLY A 20 0.63 7.33 5.16
C GLY A 20 1.41 6.08 4.76
N MET A 21 1.33 4.97 5.52
CA MET A 21 1.95 3.69 5.15
C MET A 21 1.40 3.10 3.83
N GLY A 22 0.23 3.54 3.39
CA GLY A 22 -0.33 3.18 2.08
C GLY A 22 0.46 3.73 0.88
N GLY A 23 1.23 4.81 1.06
CA GLY A 23 1.98 5.46 -0.02
C GLY A 23 3.05 4.55 -0.65
N GLY A 24 3.87 3.90 0.16
CA GLY A 24 4.93 2.98 -0.33
C GLY A 24 4.39 1.71 -0.99
N SER A 25 3.24 1.23 -0.48
CA SER A 25 2.50 0.11 -1.10
C SER A 25 1.92 0.46 -2.47
N LEU A 26 1.75 1.75 -2.79
CA LEU A 26 1.26 2.26 -4.06
C LEU A 26 2.39 2.76 -4.98
N MET A 27 3.47 3.32 -4.43
CA MET A 27 4.63 3.76 -5.22
C MET A 27 5.32 2.58 -5.88
N THR A 28 5.52 1.48 -5.14
CA THR A 28 6.11 0.24 -5.68
C THR A 28 5.34 -0.29 -6.89
N PRO A 29 4.02 -0.55 -6.83
CA PRO A 29 3.27 -1.02 -8.00
C PRO A 29 3.12 0.05 -9.07
N MET A 30 3.12 1.35 -8.76
CA MET A 30 3.08 2.40 -9.78
C MET A 30 4.34 2.35 -10.66
N LEU A 31 5.53 2.21 -10.05
CA LEU A 31 6.79 2.09 -10.77
C LEU A 31 6.91 0.76 -11.53
N VAL A 32 6.37 -0.33 -10.98
CA VAL A 32 6.39 -1.65 -11.64
C VAL A 32 5.40 -1.72 -12.79
N LEU A 33 4.15 -1.28 -12.60
CA LEU A 33 3.06 -1.45 -13.57
C LEU A 33 3.08 -0.40 -14.68
N PHE A 34 3.39 0.87 -14.38
CA PHE A 34 3.40 1.94 -15.38
C PHE A 34 4.77 2.19 -15.99
N PHE A 35 5.84 1.99 -15.22
CA PHE A 35 7.21 2.26 -15.67
C PHE A 35 8.06 0.99 -15.87
N GLY A 36 7.51 -0.20 -15.62
CA GLY A 36 8.17 -1.48 -15.93
C GLY A 36 9.40 -1.79 -15.07
N PHE A 37 9.59 -1.10 -13.94
CA PHE A 37 10.74 -1.34 -13.07
C PHE A 37 10.63 -2.71 -12.37
N LYS A 38 11.77 -3.36 -12.14
CA LYS A 38 11.81 -4.61 -11.35
C LYS A 38 11.41 -4.29 -9.90
N PRO A 39 10.46 -5.04 -9.29
CA PRO A 39 9.95 -4.75 -7.94
C PRO A 39 11.04 -4.62 -6.88
N THR A 40 12.14 -5.38 -7.01
CA THR A 40 13.29 -5.33 -6.09
C THR A 40 14.01 -3.98 -6.05
N ILE A 41 13.99 -3.22 -7.15
CA ILE A 41 14.59 -1.87 -7.20
C ILE A 41 13.60 -0.82 -6.70
N ALA A 42 12.33 -0.95 -7.07
CA ALA A 42 11.27 -0.01 -6.68
C ALA A 42 11.05 0.02 -5.16
N ILE A 43 11.15 -1.14 -4.49
CA ILE A 43 11.07 -1.23 -3.02
C ILE A 43 12.33 -0.64 -2.36
N GLY A 44 13.51 -0.85 -2.96
CA GLY A 44 14.78 -0.37 -2.40
C GLY A 44 14.91 1.17 -2.40
N THR A 45 14.30 1.86 -3.36
CA THR A 45 14.26 3.34 -3.40
C THR A 45 13.17 3.96 -2.55
N ASP A 46 12.11 3.21 -2.20
CA ASP A 46 10.97 3.70 -1.40
C ASP A 46 11.27 3.68 0.12
N ILE A 47 12.27 2.90 0.54
CA ILE A 47 12.66 2.70 1.96
C ILE A 47 13.89 3.55 2.36
N LEU A 48 14.67 4.07 1.40
CA LEU A 48 15.89 4.85 1.66
C LEU A 48 15.62 6.34 1.89
#